data_AF-A0A939DQ92-F1
#
_entry.id   AF-A0A939DQ92-F1
#
_cell.length_a   1.000
_cell.length_b   1.000
_cell.length_c   1.000
_cell.angle_alpha   90.00
_cell.angle_beta   90.00
_cell.angle_gamma   90.00
#
_symmetry.space_group_name_H-M   'P 1'
#
loop_
_entity.id
_entity.type
_entity.pdbx_description
1 polymer ?
#
loop_
_entity_poly.entity_id
_entity_poly.type
_entity_poly.pdbx_seq_one_letter_code
_entity_poly.pdbx_strand_id
1 'polypeptide(L)' 'MSSKSLPAYLQQILENHVAQSDLVYDDELKVIMERLHKLNDSVEKLKANIRQRRVEQAKNEPR' A
#
# COMPACT_ATOMS: atom_id res chain seq x y z
N MET A 1 -1.40 -9.50 -13.42
CA MET A 1 -2.33 -9.62 -12.27
C MET A 1 -1.83 -8.68 -11.19
N SER A 2 -2.69 -7.77 -10.75
CA SER A 2 -2.40 -6.52 -10.03
C SER A 2 -1.12 -6.46 -9.21
N SER A 3 -0.18 -5.60 -9.63
CA SER A 3 1.03 -5.17 -8.90
C SER A 3 0.70 -4.33 -7.65
N LYS A 4 -0.46 -4.53 -7.04
CA LYS A 4 -0.87 -3.83 -5.84
C LYS A 4 0.02 -4.29 -4.68
N SER A 5 0.42 -3.35 -3.83
CA SER A 5 1.08 -3.69 -2.58
C SER A 5 0.14 -4.55 -1.71
N LEU A 6 0.70 -5.41 -0.87
CA LEU A 6 -0.08 -6.15 0.12
C LEU A 6 -1.00 -5.20 0.95
N PRO A 7 -0.54 -4.02 1.40
CA PRO A 7 -1.41 -3.02 2.01
C PRO A 7 -2.59 -2.56 1.14
N ALA A 8 -2.37 -2.27 -0.16
CA ALA A 8 -3.44 -1.86 -1.07
C ALA A 8 -4.46 -2.98 -1.32
N TYR A 9 -4.01 -4.24 -1.30
CA TYR A 9 -4.90 -5.39 -1.37
C TYR A 9 -5.74 -5.55 -0.10
N LEU A 10 -5.11 -5.40 1.08
CA LEU A 10 -5.81 -5.42 2.36
C LEU A 10 -6.85 -4.30 2.48
N GLN A 11 -6.52 -3.10 2.01
CA GLN A 11 -7.47 -1.98 1.95
C GLN A 11 -8.70 -2.33 1.11
N GLN A 12 -8.50 -2.87 -0.10
CA GLN A 12 -9.60 -3.26 -0.99
C GLN A 12 -10.49 -4.35 -0.38
N ILE A 13 -9.90 -5.35 0.30
CA ILE A 13 -10.68 -6.38 0.99
C ILE A 13 -11.51 -5.76 2.10
N LEU A 14 -10.94 -4.84 2.88
CA LEU A 14 -11.65 -4.18 3.97
C LEU A 14 -12.80 -3.32 3.45
N GLU A 15 -12.60 -2.53 2.39
CA GLU A 15 -13.65 -1.76 1.73
C GLU A 15 -14.82 -2.64 1.29
N ASN A 16 -14.52 -3.78 0.67
CA ASN A 16 -15.53 -4.75 0.25
C ASN A 16 -16.28 -5.36 1.45
N HIS A 17 -15.56 -5.72 2.52
CA HIS A 17 -16.18 -6.31 3.69
C HIS A 17 -17.12 -5.32 4.40
N VAL A 18 -16.70 -4.06 4.51
CA VAL A 18 -17.54 -2.97 5.05
C VAL A 18 -18.77 -2.75 4.18
N ALA A 19 -18.61 -2.67 2.86
CA ALA A 19 -19.73 -2.44 1.95
C ALA A 19 -20.77 -3.57 1.98
N GLN A 20 -20.36 -4.78 2.37
CA GLN A 20 -21.23 -5.94 2.59
C GLN A 20 -21.78 -6.04 4.02
N SER A 21 -21.23 -5.25 4.94
CA SER A 21 -21.67 -5.18 6.32
C SER A 21 -22.64 -4.01 6.48
N ASP A 22 -23.62 -4.11 7.37
CA ASP A 22 -24.48 -2.97 7.76
C ASP A 22 -23.72 -1.94 8.62
N LEU A 23 -22.39 -1.97 8.60
CA LEU A 23 -21.48 -1.08 9.28
C LEU A 23 -21.39 0.24 8.50
N VAL A 24 -22.48 1.03 8.56
CA VAL A 24 -22.51 2.36 7.97
C VAL A 24 -21.76 3.34 8.87
N TYR A 25 -20.65 3.89 8.36
CA TYR A 25 -19.92 5.02 8.92
C TYR A 25 -19.61 4.92 10.42
N ASP A 26 -18.79 3.93 10.75
CA ASP A 26 -18.15 3.84 12.07
C ASP A 26 -16.86 4.68 12.09
N ASP A 27 -16.69 5.54 13.10
CA ASP A 27 -15.52 6.40 13.25
C ASP A 27 -14.22 5.59 13.44
N GLU A 28 -14.29 4.42 14.06
CA GLU A 28 -13.13 3.52 14.19
C GLU A 28 -12.73 2.94 12.84
N LEU A 29 -13.71 2.58 12.01
CA LEU A 29 -13.44 2.12 10.65
C LEU A 29 -12.73 3.20 9.82
N LYS A 30 -13.16 4.45 9.91
CA LYS A 30 -12.48 5.57 9.23
C LYS A 30 -11.02 5.67 9.65
N VAL A 31 -10.74 5.56 10.95
CA VAL A 31 -9.37 5.57 11.48
C VAL A 31 -8.54 4.38 10.95
N ILE A 32 -9.13 3.19 10.86
CA ILE A 32 -8.46 2.00 10.29
C ILE A 32 -8.11 2.24 8.82
N MET A 33 -9.05 2.76 8.03
CA MET A 33 -8.85 3.07 6.61
C MET A 33 -7.74 4.11 6.40
N GLU A 34 -7.70 5.17 7.21
CA GLU A 34 -6.63 6.17 7.17
C GLU A 34 -5.25 5.56 7.49
N ARG A 35 -5.18 4.66 8.47
CA ARG A 35 -3.92 3.97 8.82
C ARG A 35 -3.46 3.04 7.70
N LEU A 36 -4.37 2.32 7.06
CA LEU A 36 -4.04 1.47 5.91
C LEU A 36 -3.54 2.29 4.73
N HIS A 37 -4.15 3.45 4.46
CA HIS A 37 -3.67 4.37 3.42
C HIS A 37 -2.24 4.85 3.70
N LYS A 38 -1.97 5.32 4.93
CA LYS A 38 -0.62 5.77 5.33
C LYS A 38 0.42 4.66 5.23
N LEU A 39 0.05 3.43 5.57
CA LEU A 39 0.92 2.27 5.43
C LEU A 39 1.21 1.96 3.96
N ASN A 40 0.18 2.02 3.09
CA ASN A 40 0.34 1.83 1.66
C ASN A 40 1.31 2.85 1.04
N ASP A 41 1.15 4.13 1.36
CA ASP A 41 2.04 5.21 0.90
C ASP A 41 3.49 4.97 1.33
N SER A 42 3.69 4.53 2.58
CA SER A 42 5.02 4.26 3.13
C SER A 42 5.70 3.09 2.41
N VAL A 43 4.95 2.04 2.11
CA VAL A 43 5.45 0.87 1.37
C VAL A 43 5.81 1.23 -0.07
N GLU A 44 4.99 2.01 -0.76
CA GLU A 44 5.29 2.44 -2.12
C GLU A 44 6.51 3.36 -2.18
N LYS A 45 6.69 4.27 -1.22
CA LYS A 45 7.93 5.05 -1.08
C LYS A 45 9.15 4.15 -0.88
N LEU A 46 9.07 3.16 0.00
CA LEU A 46 10.18 2.22 0.24
C LEU A 46 10.52 1.41 -1.02
N LYS A 47 9.51 0.91 -1.74
CA LYS A 47 9.71 0.21 -3.01
C LYS A 47 10.38 1.10 -4.06
N ALA A 48 9.97 2.37 -4.16
CA ALA A 48 10.57 3.33 -5.08
C ALA A 48 12.05 3.53 -4.74
N ASN A 49 12.39 3.73 -3.46
CA ASN A 49 13.78 3.87 -3.01
C ASN A 49 14.62 2.63 -3.31
N ILE A 50 14.09 1.43 -3.07
CA ILE A 50 14.78 0.16 -3.38
C ILE A 50 15.02 0.04 -4.89
N ARG A 51 14.04 0.39 -5.72
CA ARG A 51 14.18 0.38 -7.19
C ARG A 51 15.23 1.38 -7.66
N GLN A 52 15.25 2.59 -7.11
CA GLN A 52 16.25 3.61 -7.43
C GLN A 52 17.67 3.13 -7.11
N ARG A 53 17.89 2.60 -5.90
CA ARG A 53 19.19 2.04 -5.49
C ARG A 53 19.66 0.91 -6.42
N ARG A 54 18.76 0.02 -6.84
CA ARG A 54 19.10 -1.05 -7.80
C ARG A 54 19.53 -0.49 -9.17
N VAL A 55 18.88 0.57 -9.64
CA VAL A 55 19.25 1.24 -10.91
C VAL A 55 20.59 1.96 -10.78
N GLU A 56 20.84 2.62 -9.65
CA GLU A 56 22.13 3.28 -9.37
C GLU A 56 23.28 2.26 -9.30
N GLN A 57 23.08 1.13 -8.62
CA GLN A 57 24.06 0.03 -8.58
C GLN A 57 24.36 -0.51 -9.98
N ALA A 58 23.34 -0.77 -10.79
CA ALA A 58 23.51 -1.25 -12.16
C ALA A 58 24.22 -0.25 -13.09
N LYS A 59 24.18 1.06 -12.79
CA LYS A 59 24.90 2.11 -13.54
C LYS A 59 26.35 2.27 -13.11
N ASN A 60 26.68 1.92 -11.86
CA ASN A 60 27.99 2.13 -11.27
C ASN A 60 28.89 0.89 -11.28
N GLU A 61 28.44 -0.24 -11.85
CA GLU A 61 29.33 -1.39 -12.12
C GLU A 61 30.24 -1.08 -13.32
N PRO A 62 31.58 -0.99 -13.14
CA PRO A 62 32.51 -0.90 -14.25
C PRO A 62 32.52 -2.24 -14.99
N ARG A 63 32.32 -2.18 -16.30
CA ARG A 63 32.36 -3.32 -17.22
C ARG A 63 33.77 -3.88 -17.38
#